data_AF-A0A9P0L7K9-F1
#
_entry.id   AF-A0A9P0L7K9-F1
#
_cell.length_a   1.000
_cell.length_b   1.000
_cell.length_c   1.000
_cell.angle_alpha   90.00
_cell.angle_beta   90.00
_cell.angle_gamma   90.00
#
_symmetry.space_group_name_H-M   'P 1'
#
loop_
_entity.id
_entity.type
_entity.pdbx_description
1 polymer ?
#
loop_
_entity_poly.entity_id
_entity_poly.type
_entity_poly.pdbx_seq_one_letter_code
_entity_poly.pdbx_strand_id
1 'polypeptide(L)'
;MADGVTEVDVRQFEREVVEAFECPDCGKYMLPPIRQCASGHSFCNNCFDTMKRCKICNLIKTRTRIHLLEKMQEYLKFPCKYKNFGCTFYGKGHIVPQHQNNCEYSKYACPLGFRNCMLCDMRESQMHCTNLRERNVSVLSSIRRNRNRPRRPR
;
A
#
# COMPACT_ATOMS: atom_id res chain seq x y z
N MET A 1 -37.27 -1.92 -20.61
CA MET A 1 -36.59 -2.29 -19.35
C MET A 1 -35.29 -1.52 -19.37
N ALA A 2 -35.23 -0.37 -18.70
CA ALA A 2 -34.06 0.51 -18.72
C ALA A 2 -33.24 0.22 -17.46
N ASP A 3 -32.00 -0.23 -17.66
CA ASP A 3 -31.05 -0.56 -16.62
C ASP A 3 -30.66 0.69 -15.83
N GLY A 4 -31.28 0.87 -14.67
CA GLY A 4 -31.01 1.95 -13.75
C GLY A 4 -29.72 1.73 -12.95
N VAL A 5 -28.57 1.78 -13.61
CA VAL A 5 -27.28 1.91 -12.91
C VAL A 5 -27.18 3.36 -12.41
N THR A 6 -27.36 3.57 -11.11
CA THR A 6 -27.27 4.90 -10.51
C THR A 6 -25.81 5.38 -10.45
N GLU A 7 -25.56 6.68 -10.52
CA GLU A 7 -24.20 7.26 -10.45
C GLU A 7 -23.44 6.87 -9.16
N VAL A 8 -24.18 6.59 -8.08
CA VAL A 8 -23.63 6.13 -6.79
C VAL A 8 -23.00 4.73 -6.92
N ASP A 9 -23.60 3.86 -7.72
CA ASP A 9 -23.14 2.50 -7.98
C ASP A 9 -21.79 2.49 -8.71
N VAL A 10 -21.66 3.34 -9.74
CA VAL A 10 -20.41 3.48 -10.52
C VAL A 10 -19.24 3.94 -9.64
N ARG A 11 -19.46 4.94 -8.78
CA ARG A 11 -18.40 5.46 -7.90
C ARG A 11 -17.99 4.45 -6.82
N GLN A 12 -18.92 3.61 -6.35
CA GLN A 12 -18.61 2.54 -5.39
C GLN A 12 -17.79 1.45 -6.08
N PHE A 13 -18.20 1.02 -7.26
CA PHE A 13 -17.47 0.05 -8.07
C PHE A 13 -16.03 0.50 -8.35
N GLU A 14 -15.83 1.76 -8.76
CA GLU A 14 -14.48 2.29 -8.99
C GLU A 14 -13.58 2.21 -7.74
N ARG A 15 -14.13 2.47 -6.55
CA ARG A 15 -13.39 2.35 -5.29
C ARG A 15 -12.99 0.91 -5.01
N GLU A 16 -13.93 -0.03 -5.13
CA GLU A 16 -13.68 -1.45 -4.89
C GLU A 16 -12.63 -2.00 -5.86
N VAL A 17 -12.70 -1.61 -7.13
CA VAL A 17 -11.70 -1.98 -8.13
C VAL A 17 -10.33 -1.43 -7.75
N VAL A 18 -10.24 -0.15 -7.35
CA VAL A 18 -8.96 0.46 -6.92
C VAL A 18 -8.39 -0.23 -5.68
N GLU A 19 -9.23 -0.60 -4.71
CA GLU A 19 -8.84 -1.32 -3.50
C GLU A 19 -8.38 -2.75 -3.82
N ALA A 20 -9.00 -3.43 -4.79
CA ALA A 20 -8.57 -4.76 -5.25
C ALA A 20 -7.17 -4.77 -5.87
N PHE A 21 -6.65 -3.61 -6.27
CA PHE A 21 -5.27 -3.45 -6.72
C PHE A 21 -4.28 -3.28 -5.57
N GLU A 22 -4.68 -3.26 -4.31
CA GLU A 22 -3.75 -3.25 -3.18
C GLU A 22 -3.07 -4.61 -3.00
N CYS A 23 -1.73 -4.60 -2.91
CA CYS A 23 -0.99 -5.82 -2.67
C CYS A 23 -1.25 -6.31 -1.24
N PRO A 24 -1.71 -7.57 -1.05
CA PRO A 24 -2.05 -8.09 0.27
C PRO A 24 -0.86 -8.21 1.22
N ASP A 25 0.37 -8.11 0.72
CA ASP A 25 1.58 -8.21 1.53
C ASP A 25 2.10 -6.84 2.01
N CYS A 26 2.05 -5.81 1.19
CA CYS A 26 2.62 -4.50 1.53
C CYS A 26 1.62 -3.33 1.57
N GLY A 27 0.36 -3.56 1.18
CA GLY A 27 -0.68 -2.54 1.10
C GLY A 27 -0.41 -1.44 0.07
N LYS A 28 0.60 -1.60 -0.79
CA LYS A 28 0.84 -0.69 -1.92
C LYS A 28 0.05 -1.16 -3.13
N TYR A 29 -0.38 -0.24 -3.99
CA TYR A 29 -0.96 -0.60 -5.27
C TYR A 29 0.01 -1.46 -6.09
N MET A 30 -0.53 -2.56 -6.62
CA MET A 30 0.15 -3.43 -7.56
C MET A 30 0.30 -2.68 -8.87
N LEU A 31 1.56 -2.42 -9.24
CA LEU A 31 1.93 -1.84 -10.52
C LEU A 31 2.61 -2.91 -11.38
N PRO A 32 2.55 -2.79 -12.71
CA PRO A 32 3.28 -3.68 -13.59
C PRO A 32 4.77 -3.78 -13.18
N PRO A 33 5.35 -5.00 -13.13
CA PRO A 33 4.70 -6.28 -13.39
C PRO A 33 3.86 -6.81 -12.21
N ILE A 34 2.66 -7.31 -12.49
CA ILE A 34 1.75 -7.92 -11.49
C ILE A 34 1.83 -9.44 -11.65
N ARG A 35 2.02 -10.19 -10.55
CA ARG A 35 2.29 -11.64 -10.61
C ARG A 35 1.39 -12.41 -9.65
N GLN A 36 1.15 -13.69 -9.95
CA GLN A 36 0.25 -14.55 -9.17
C GLN A 36 0.87 -15.87 -8.72
N CYS A 37 0.31 -16.43 -7.66
CA CYS A 37 0.51 -17.84 -7.33
C CYS A 37 -0.33 -18.78 -8.22
N ALA A 38 -0.13 -20.09 -8.10
CA ALA A 38 -0.83 -21.09 -8.90
C ALA A 38 -2.37 -21.07 -8.75
N SER A 39 -2.91 -20.52 -7.66
CA SER A 39 -4.36 -20.36 -7.46
C SER A 39 -4.89 -18.96 -7.80
N GLY A 40 -4.08 -18.06 -8.36
CA GLY A 40 -4.55 -16.74 -8.80
C GLY A 40 -4.40 -15.57 -7.81
N HIS A 41 -3.93 -15.78 -6.57
CA HIS A 41 -3.66 -14.65 -5.67
C HIS A 41 -2.55 -13.75 -6.22
N SER A 42 -2.85 -12.47 -6.36
CA SER A 42 -2.01 -11.46 -7.01
C SER A 42 -1.15 -10.68 -6.02
N PHE A 43 0.06 -10.32 -6.43
CA PHE A 43 1.04 -9.56 -5.66
C PHE A 43 1.79 -8.56 -6.54
N CYS A 44 2.30 -7.48 -5.94
CA CYS A 44 3.24 -6.59 -6.63
C CYS A 44 4.59 -7.30 -6.84
N ASN A 45 5.37 -6.87 -7.83
CA ASN A 45 6.63 -7.52 -8.19
C ASN A 45 7.58 -7.71 -7.00
N ASN A 46 7.80 -6.65 -6.21
CA ASN A 46 8.75 -6.66 -5.10
C ASN A 46 8.36 -7.69 -4.01
N CYS A 47 7.08 -7.74 -3.65
CA CYS A 47 6.59 -8.74 -2.69
C CYS A 47 6.68 -10.14 -3.29
N PHE A 48 6.34 -10.30 -4.57
CA PHE A 48 6.41 -11.56 -5.26
C PHE A 48 7.84 -12.13 -5.33
N ASP A 49 8.85 -11.29 -5.56
CA ASP A 49 10.24 -11.74 -5.67
C ASP A 49 10.79 -12.23 -4.32
N THR A 50 10.39 -11.61 -3.21
CA THR A 50 10.85 -11.98 -1.86
C THR A 50 10.15 -13.19 -1.26
N MET A 51 8.91 -13.48 -1.66
CA MET A 51 8.18 -14.65 -1.16
C MET A 51 8.66 -15.95 -1.82
N LYS A 52 8.65 -17.05 -1.05
CA LYS A 52 8.89 -18.41 -1.55
C LYS A 52 7.61 -19.11 -2.00
N ARG A 53 6.51 -18.89 -1.25
CA ARG A 53 5.17 -19.46 -1.47
C ARG A 53 4.12 -18.39 -1.19
N CYS A 54 2.92 -18.57 -1.75
CA CYS A 54 1.79 -17.67 -1.55
C CYS A 54 1.53 -17.41 -0.06
N LYS A 55 1.48 -16.13 0.33
CA LYS A 55 1.19 -15.74 1.73
C LYS A 55 -0.27 -15.97 2.13
N ILE A 56 -1.15 -16.23 1.16
CA ILE A 56 -2.59 -16.46 1.37
C ILE A 56 -2.91 -17.96 1.37
N CYS A 57 -2.52 -18.70 0.32
CA CYS A 57 -2.88 -20.11 0.15
C CYS A 57 -1.70 -21.09 0.24
N ASN A 58 -0.48 -20.62 0.49
CA ASN A 58 0.75 -21.43 0.57
C ASN A 58 1.14 -22.22 -0.69
N LEU A 59 0.46 -22.00 -1.82
CA LEU A 59 0.80 -22.62 -3.10
C LEU A 59 2.01 -21.96 -3.78
N ILE A 60 2.53 -22.64 -4.81
CA ILE A 60 3.73 -22.22 -5.54
C ILE A 60 3.50 -20.92 -6.32
N LYS A 61 4.62 -20.25 -6.62
CA LYS A 61 4.67 -19.09 -7.51
C LYS A 61 4.51 -19.55 -8.96
N THR A 62 3.77 -18.78 -9.76
CA THR A 62 3.88 -18.90 -11.21
C THR A 62 5.12 -18.15 -11.72
N ARG A 63 5.53 -18.44 -12.95
CA ARG A 63 6.60 -17.69 -13.63
C ARG A 63 6.07 -16.52 -14.46
N THR A 64 4.76 -16.44 -14.66
CA THR A 64 4.12 -15.48 -15.55
C THR A 64 3.69 -14.20 -14.81
N ARG A 65 3.36 -13.17 -15.59
CA ARG A 65 2.73 -11.94 -15.13
C ARG A 65 1.30 -11.86 -15.64
N ILE A 66 0.48 -11.04 -15.02
CA ILE A 66 -0.95 -10.92 -15.28
C ILE A 66 -1.20 -9.72 -16.18
N HIS A 67 -1.02 -9.92 -17.48
CA HIS A 67 -1.16 -8.87 -18.48
C HIS A 67 -2.52 -8.16 -18.45
N LEU A 68 -3.60 -8.88 -18.12
CA LEU A 68 -4.93 -8.28 -18.00
C LEU A 68 -4.99 -7.23 -16.89
N LEU A 69 -4.48 -7.52 -15.69
CA LEU A 69 -4.44 -6.54 -14.60
C LEU A 69 -3.51 -5.37 -14.90
N GLU A 70 -2.37 -5.64 -15.57
CA GLU A 70 -1.48 -4.59 -16.05
C GLU A 70 -2.20 -3.66 -17.04
N LYS A 71 -3.03 -4.21 -17.93
CA LYS A 71 -3.82 -3.43 -18.90
C LYS A 71 -4.95 -2.65 -18.21
N MET A 72 -5.66 -3.26 -17.27
CA MET A 72 -6.72 -2.59 -16.50
C MET A 72 -6.19 -1.37 -15.74
N GLN A 73 -4.97 -1.47 -15.22
CA GLN A 73 -4.30 -0.38 -14.51
C GLN A 73 -4.16 0.89 -15.35
N GLU A 74 -4.04 0.78 -16.69
CA GLU A 74 -3.95 1.92 -17.60
C GLU A 74 -5.22 2.78 -17.60
N TYR A 75 -6.37 2.21 -17.24
CA TYR A 75 -7.65 2.92 -17.19
C TYR A 75 -7.95 3.50 -15.81
N LEU A 76 -7.38 2.91 -14.77
CA LEU A 76 -7.61 3.32 -13.38
C LEU A 76 -6.82 4.58 -13.01
N LYS A 77 -7.26 5.22 -11.92
CA LYS A 77 -6.53 6.25 -11.19
C LYS A 77 -6.58 5.87 -9.71
N PHE A 78 -5.50 6.14 -8.99
CA PHE A 78 -5.32 5.70 -7.60
C PHE A 78 -5.16 6.93 -6.69
N PRO A 79 -5.75 6.91 -5.49
CA PRO A 79 -5.56 7.97 -4.52
C PRO A 79 -4.17 7.90 -3.89
N CYS A 80 -3.71 9.01 -3.35
CA CYS A 80 -2.56 8.98 -2.45
C CYS A 80 -2.90 8.17 -1.19
N LYS A 81 -1.97 7.34 -0.70
CA LYS A 81 -2.12 6.63 0.59
C LYS A 81 -2.35 7.57 1.78
N TYR A 82 -2.00 8.85 1.64
CA TYR A 82 -2.23 9.89 2.64
C TYR A 82 -3.57 10.62 2.47
N LYS A 83 -4.52 10.08 1.69
CA LYS A 83 -5.87 10.63 1.50
C LYS A 83 -6.58 10.92 2.83
N ASN A 84 -6.47 10.00 3.79
CA ASN A 84 -7.07 10.15 5.12
C ASN A 84 -6.46 11.28 5.96
N PHE A 85 -5.28 11.78 5.57
CA PHE A 85 -4.64 12.95 6.19
C PHE A 85 -4.94 14.26 5.44
N GLY A 86 -5.78 14.22 4.40
CA GLY A 86 -6.19 15.40 3.63
C GLY A 86 -5.57 15.51 2.24
N CYS A 87 -4.73 14.55 1.80
CA CYS A 87 -4.20 14.59 0.45
C CYS A 87 -5.31 14.32 -0.60
N THR A 88 -5.50 15.27 -1.52
CA THR A 88 -6.50 15.17 -2.60
C THR A 88 -5.94 14.58 -3.91
N PHE A 89 -4.65 14.23 -3.95
CA PHE A 89 -4.01 13.69 -5.16
C PHE A 89 -4.66 12.37 -5.61
N TYR A 90 -4.96 12.31 -6.90
CA TYR A 90 -5.54 11.15 -7.59
C TYR A 90 -4.93 11.04 -8.99
N GLY A 91 -4.26 9.93 -9.32
CA GLY A 91 -3.46 9.87 -10.55
C GLY A 91 -3.18 8.47 -11.07
N LYS A 92 -2.55 8.37 -12.24
CA LYS A 92 -2.12 7.09 -12.82
C LYS A 92 -1.09 6.42 -11.90
N GLY A 93 -1.12 5.10 -11.83
CA GLY A 93 -0.32 4.39 -10.82
C GLY A 93 1.20 4.53 -11.00
N HIS A 94 1.73 4.90 -12.17
CA HIS A 94 3.16 5.22 -12.30
C HIS A 94 3.53 6.58 -11.68
N ILE A 95 2.59 7.51 -11.57
CA ILE A 95 2.78 8.85 -10.98
C ILE A 95 2.61 8.80 -9.45
N VAL A 96 1.72 7.94 -8.98
CA VAL A 96 1.33 7.85 -7.55
C VAL A 96 2.53 7.62 -6.62
N PRO A 97 3.48 6.69 -6.88
CA PRO A 97 4.67 6.52 -6.06
C PRO A 97 5.54 7.77 -5.98
N GLN A 98 5.71 8.49 -7.09
CA GLN A 98 6.51 9.71 -7.14
C GLN A 98 5.88 10.79 -6.27
N HIS A 99 4.55 10.98 -6.38
CA HIS A 99 3.81 11.86 -5.50
C HIS A 99 3.95 11.44 -4.03
N GLN A 100 3.74 10.16 -3.72
CA GLN A 100 3.77 9.66 -2.34
C GLN A 100 5.14 9.85 -1.66
N ASN A 101 6.24 9.85 -2.42
CA ASN A 101 7.57 10.12 -1.88
C ASN A 101 7.77 11.57 -1.43
N ASN A 102 7.06 12.51 -2.08
CA ASN A 102 7.17 13.95 -1.84
C ASN A 102 5.88 14.56 -1.29
N CYS A 103 4.92 13.73 -0.87
CA CYS A 103 3.60 14.21 -0.44
C CYS A 103 3.73 15.01 0.85
N GLU A 104 3.25 16.25 0.84
CA GLU A 104 3.28 17.12 2.01
C GLU A 104 2.51 16.54 3.19
N TYR A 105 1.47 15.75 2.94
CA TYR A 105 0.69 15.08 3.97
C TYR A 105 1.40 13.88 4.60
N SER A 106 2.54 13.45 4.04
CA SER A 106 3.37 12.40 4.62
C SER A 106 3.90 12.76 6.02
N LYS A 107 4.03 14.06 6.33
CA LYS A 107 4.50 14.57 7.62
C LYS A 107 3.52 14.34 8.77
N TYR A 108 2.25 14.10 8.45
CA TYR A 108 1.20 13.79 9.42
C TYR A 108 1.04 12.28 9.65
N ALA A 109 1.71 11.45 8.84
CA ALA A 109 1.70 10.02 9.05
C ALA A 109 2.67 9.64 10.17
N CYS A 110 2.18 8.84 11.13
CA CYS A 110 3.00 8.30 12.20
C CYS A 110 4.21 7.54 11.62
N PRO A 111 5.46 7.88 12.00
CA PRO A 111 6.67 7.19 11.49
C PRO A 111 6.75 5.72 11.91
N LEU A 112 5.92 5.30 12.88
CA LEU A 112 5.79 3.92 13.34
C LEU A 112 4.67 3.14 12.64
N GLY A 113 3.87 3.78 11.77
CA GLY A 113 2.85 3.13 10.94
C GLY A 113 1.51 2.84 11.62
N PHE A 114 1.24 3.42 12.80
CA PHE A 114 -0.05 3.27 13.48
C PHE A 114 -1.12 4.17 12.84
N ARG A 115 -2.23 3.57 12.36
CA ARG A 115 -3.38 4.31 11.77
C ARG A 115 -4.07 5.23 12.79
N ASN A 116 -4.08 4.85 14.07
CA ASN A 116 -4.66 5.61 15.19
C ASN A 116 -3.63 5.76 16.32
N CYS A 117 -2.50 6.42 16.03
CA CYS A 117 -1.51 6.67 17.05
C CYS A 117 -2.10 7.63 18.10
N MET A 118 -2.36 7.15 19.33
CA MET A 118 -2.92 7.98 20.42
C MET A 118 -2.06 9.22 20.74
N LEU A 119 -0.78 9.22 20.37
CA LEU A 119 0.13 10.35 20.53
C LEU A 119 -0.02 11.41 19.41
N CYS A 120 -0.61 11.07 18.27
CA CYS A 120 -0.89 11.98 17.16
C CYS A 120 -2.29 12.60 17.23
N ASP A 121 -3.19 12.04 18.03
CA ASP A 121 -4.61 12.46 18.16
C ASP A 121 -4.82 13.61 19.17
N MET A 122 -3.78 13.93 19.95
CA MET A 122 -3.79 15.07 20.87
C MET A 122 -3.51 16.36 20.08
N ARG A 123 -4.53 17.22 19.96
CA ARG A 123 -4.66 18.39 19.06
C ARG A 123 -3.63 19.52 19.22
N GLU A 124 -2.53 19.33 19.94
CA GLU A 124 -1.47 20.35 20.07
C GLU A 124 -0.11 19.93 19.55
N SER A 125 -0.01 18.85 18.76
CA SER A 125 1.28 18.44 18.22
C SER A 125 1.32 18.23 16.70
N GLN A 126 1.46 19.35 15.99
CA GLN A 126 2.35 19.37 14.81
C GLN A 126 3.80 18.94 15.17
N MET A 127 4.12 18.78 16.47
CA MET A 127 5.43 18.49 17.04
C MET A 127 5.78 17.00 17.25
N HIS A 128 4.86 16.02 17.25
CA HIS A 128 5.26 14.63 17.52
C HIS A 128 6.01 13.98 16.35
N CYS A 129 5.49 14.10 15.12
CA CYS A 129 6.09 13.46 13.94
C CYS A 129 7.32 14.20 13.40
N THR A 130 7.40 15.51 13.58
CA THR A 130 8.52 16.36 13.13
C THR A 130 9.76 16.17 14.00
N ASN A 131 9.62 16.17 15.33
CA ASN A 131 10.74 16.01 16.27
C ASN A 131 11.39 14.61 16.24
N LEU A 132 10.64 13.57 15.87
CA LEU A 132 11.20 12.23 15.68
C LEU A 132 12.12 12.14 14.45
N ARG A 133 11.98 12.99 13.43
CA ARG A 133 12.95 13.02 12.31
C ARG A 133 14.31 13.55 12.75
N GLU A 134 14.34 14.55 13.62
CA GLU A 134 15.58 15.17 14.11
C GLU A 134 16.28 14.32 15.18
N ARG A 135 15.53 13.63 16.05
CA ARG A 135 16.10 12.78 17.11
C ARG A 135 16.43 11.34 16.70
N ASN A 136 15.88 10.79 15.61
CA ASN A 136 16.05 9.38 15.24
C ASN A 136 17.06 9.07 14.13
N VAL A 137 17.98 9.99 13.82
CA VAL A 137 19.21 9.59 13.09
C VAL A 137 19.99 8.55 13.91
N SER A 138 19.84 8.52 15.24
CA SER A 138 20.52 7.53 16.11
C SER A 138 19.70 6.26 16.39
N VAL A 139 18.37 6.32 16.58
CA VAL A 139 17.58 5.18 17.12
C VAL A 139 17.12 4.18 16.05
N LEU A 140 16.98 4.59 14.78
CA LEU A 140 16.62 3.67 13.69
C LEU A 140 17.71 2.60 13.41
N SER A 141 18.94 2.85 13.85
CA SER A 141 20.04 1.88 13.81
C SER A 141 19.84 0.70 14.79
N SER A 142 19.01 0.87 15.82
CA SER A 142 18.77 -0.12 16.88
C SER A 142 17.52 -0.97 16.62
N ILE A 143 16.49 -0.42 15.98
CA ILE A 143 15.24 -1.16 15.69
C ILE A 143 15.39 -2.08 14.48
N ARG A 144 16.29 -1.77 13.53
CA ARG A 144 16.62 -2.67 12.39
C ARG A 144 17.22 -4.01 12.84
N ARG A 145 17.77 -4.12 14.05
CA ARG A 145 18.34 -5.38 14.56
C ARG A 145 17.28 -6.39 15.02
N ASN A 146 16.02 -5.97 15.24
CA ASN A 146 14.99 -6.85 15.80
C ASN A 146 14.04 -7.46 14.75
N ARG A 147 14.38 -7.42 13.46
CA ARG A 147 13.71 -8.19 12.40
C ARG A 147 14.44 -9.47 11.98
N ASN A 148 15.59 -9.75 12.60
CA ASN A 148 16.43 -10.92 12.31
C ASN A 148 16.55 -11.90 13.50
N ARG A 149 15.49 -12.07 14.31
CA ARG A 149 15.42 -13.18 15.27
C ARG A 149 14.84 -14.42 14.58
N PRO A 150 15.55 -15.55 14.53
CA PRO A 150 14.97 -16.79 14.01
C PRO A 150 13.82 -17.22 14.92
N ARG A 151 12.68 -17.60 14.31
CA ARG A 151 11.58 -18.24 15.04
C ARG A 151 12.12 -19.55 15.62
N ARG A 152 12.12 -19.69 16.95
CA ARG A 152 12.39 -20.97 17.61
C ARG A 152 11.32 -21.99 17.19
N PRO A 153 11.67 -23.24 16.86
CA PRO A 153 10.69 -24.29 16.62
C PRO A 153 10.04 -24.72 17.95
N ARG A 154 8.86 -25.33 17.83
CA ARG A 154 8.14 -25.98 18.93
C ARG A 154 8.98 -27.08 19.57
#